data_AF-A0A7T8KEK4-F1
#
_entry.id   AF-A0A7T8KEK4-F1
#
_cell.length_a   1.000
_cell.length_b   1.000
_cell.length_c   1.000
_cell.angle_alpha   90.00
_cell.angle_beta   90.00
_cell.angle_gamma   90.00
#
_symmetry.space_group_name_H-M   'P 1'
#
loop_
_entity.id
_entity.type
_entity.pdbx_description
1 polymer ?
#
loop_
_entity_poly.entity_id
_entity_poly.type
_entity_poly.pdbx_seq_one_letter_code
_entity_poly.pdbx_strand_id
1 'polypeptide(L)'
;MVTVHGLLPQGRSIPAAYGPFPGKTQILYTNLFQQLNSEGPFFPETILTDYEKGLQNAILSIWPNSSLRGCYFHFKQCLWRKLSTLDLVP
;
A
#
# COMPACT_ATOMS: atom_id res chain seq x y z
N MET A 1 10.62 1.33 2.99
CA MET A 1 9.90 0.58 4.05
C MET A 1 8.43 0.51 3.69
N VAL A 2 7.80 -0.64 3.84
CA VAL A 2 6.34 -0.83 3.74
C VAL A 2 5.83 -1.35 5.07
N THR A 3 4.65 -0.88 5.49
CA THR A 3 3.94 -1.39 6.66
C THR A 3 2.57 -1.87 6.21
N VAL A 4 2.26 -3.14 6.47
CA VAL A 4 0.98 -3.74 6.15
C VAL A 4 0.13 -3.76 7.41
N HIS A 5 -1.09 -3.26 7.32
CA HIS A 5 -2.03 -3.22 8.43
C HIS A 5 -3.34 -3.90 8.03
N GLY A 6 -3.87 -4.72 8.93
CA GLY A 6 -5.23 -5.24 8.84
C GLY A 6 -6.20 -4.29 9.53
N LEU A 7 -7.33 -4.01 8.86
CA LEU A 7 -8.44 -3.26 9.46
C LEU A 7 -9.45 -4.24 10.04
N LEU A 8 -9.64 -4.21 11.36
CA LEU A 8 -10.66 -5.00 12.04
C LEU A 8 -12.05 -4.38 11.89
N PRO A 9 -13.14 -5.17 12.03
CA PRO A 9 -14.52 -4.68 11.93
C PRO A 9 -14.85 -3.52 12.86
N GLN A 10 -14.16 -3.40 14.00
CA GLN A 10 -14.34 -2.30 14.96
C GLN A 10 -13.61 -1.01 14.55
N GLY A 11 -13.06 -0.95 13.33
CA GLY A 11 -12.30 0.20 12.81
C GLY A 11 -10.87 0.28 13.34
N ARG A 12 -10.38 -0.74 14.05
CA ARG A 12 -9.03 -0.78 14.60
C ARG A 12 -8.03 -1.28 13.56
N SER A 13 -6.98 -0.52 13.32
CA SER A 13 -5.85 -0.92 12.48
C SER A 13 -4.81 -1.67 13.32
N ILE A 14 -4.40 -2.86 12.89
CA ILE A 14 -3.38 -3.68 13.54
C ILE A 14 -2.25 -3.96 12.54
N PRO A 15 -0.98 -3.78 12.91
CA PRO A 15 0.13 -4.11 12.03
C PRO A 15 0.20 -5.62 11.79
N ALA A 16 0.25 -6.02 10.53
CA ALA A 16 0.35 -7.42 10.08
C ALA A 16 1.77 -7.76 9.62
N ALA A 17 2.47 -6.84 8.95
CA ALA A 17 3.84 -7.07 8.48
C ALA A 17 4.62 -5.77 8.31
N TYR A 18 5.94 -5.88 8.43
CA TYR A 18 6.90 -4.79 8.19
C TYR A 18 7.93 -5.23 7.15
N GLY A 19 8.12 -4.42 6.12
CA GLY A 19 9.08 -4.65 5.04
C GLY A 19 10.15 -3.57 5.01
N PRO A 20 11.25 -3.72 5.77
CA PRO A 20 12.41 -2.82 5.69
C PRO A 20 13.26 -3.18 4.46
N PHE A 21 12.99 -2.52 3.34
CA PHE A 21 13.67 -2.77 2.07
C PHE A 21 14.76 -1.73 1.76
N PRO A 22 15.85 -2.14 1.06
CA PRO A 22 16.89 -1.23 0.59
C PRO A 22 16.42 -0.35 -0.60
N GLY A 23 15.27 -0.67 -1.20
CA GLY A 23 14.73 0.03 -2.35
C GLY A 23 13.23 -0.14 -2.50
N LYS A 24 12.70 0.46 -3.57
CA LYS A 24 11.28 0.53 -3.88
C LYS A 24 10.99 -0.17 -5.21
N THR A 25 11.09 -1.49 -5.23
CA THR A 25 10.91 -2.29 -6.45
C THR A 25 9.76 -3.27 -6.29
N GLN A 26 9.08 -3.55 -7.41
CA GLN A 26 7.97 -4.50 -7.43
C GLN A 26 8.37 -5.88 -6.88
N ILE A 27 9.56 -6.37 -7.23
CA ILE A 27 10.07 -7.68 -6.78
C ILE A 27 10.13 -7.75 -5.25
N LEU A 28 10.66 -6.71 -4.60
CA LEU A 28 10.77 -6.68 -3.14
C LEU A 28 9.40 -6.73 -2.47
N TYR A 29 8.42 -6.01 -3.02
CA TYR A 29 7.04 -6.03 -2.52
C TYR A 29 6.35 -7.36 -2.78
N THR A 30 6.52 -7.94 -3.97
CA THR A 30 5.94 -9.25 -4.32
C THR A 30 6.42 -10.32 -3.33
N ASN A 31 7.72 -10.36 -3.03
CA ASN A 31 8.29 -11.31 -2.07
C ASN A 31 7.66 -11.17 -0.67
N LEU A 32 7.47 -9.93 -0.19
CA LEU A 32 6.80 -9.68 1.09
C LEU A 32 5.37 -10.20 1.10
N PHE A 33 4.59 -9.88 0.07
CA PHE A 33 3.19 -10.26 0.00
C PHE A 33 3.01 -11.76 -0.21
N GLN A 34 3.91 -12.42 -0.95
CA GLN A 34 3.95 -13.88 -1.05
C GLN A 34 4.18 -14.53 0.31
N GLN A 35 5.18 -14.05 1.05
CA GLN A 35 5.45 -14.56 2.40
C GLN A 35 4.26 -14.32 3.33
N LEU A 36 3.70 -13.11 3.33
CA LEU A 36 2.52 -12.80 4.12
C LEU A 36 1.35 -13.73 3.77
N ASN A 37 1.06 -13.95 2.49
CA ASN A 37 -0.02 -14.83 2.04
C ASN A 37 0.24 -16.32 2.35
N SER A 38 1.49 -16.71 2.60
CA SER A 38 1.85 -18.07 3.02
C SER A 38 1.66 -18.31 4.52
N GLU A 39 1.82 -17.28 5.36
CA GLU A 39 1.57 -17.35 6.81
C GLU A 39 0.07 -17.49 7.15
N GLY A 40 -0.79 -17.08 6.22
CA GLY A 40 -2.21 -17.30 6.28
C GLY A 40 -2.85 -16.86 4.97
N PRO A 41 -3.83 -17.61 4.43
CA PRO A 41 -4.49 -17.22 3.20
C PRO A 41 -5.36 -15.99 3.48
N PHE A 42 -4.81 -14.81 3.22
CA PHE A 42 -5.52 -13.55 3.29
C PHE A 42 -6.35 -13.38 2.03
N PHE A 43 -7.63 -13.06 2.18
CA PHE A 43 -8.53 -12.77 1.06
C PHE A 43 -9.10 -11.35 1.19
N PRO A 44 -8.24 -10.31 1.10
CA PRO A 44 -8.69 -8.94 1.24
C PRO A 44 -9.62 -8.57 0.07
N GLU A 45 -10.84 -8.12 0.38
CA GLU A 45 -11.75 -7.58 -0.65
C GLU A 45 -11.25 -6.23 -1.17
N THR A 46 -10.76 -5.37 -0.27
CA THR A 46 -10.24 -4.05 -0.60
C THR A 46 -8.87 -3.85 0.02
N ILE A 47 -7.94 -3.31 -0.77
CA ILE A 47 -6.59 -2.94 -0.31
C ILE A 47 -6.40 -1.44 -0.53
N LEU A 48 -6.15 -0.72 0.56
CA LEU A 48 -5.76 0.68 0.53
C LEU A 48 -4.24 0.78 0.44
N THR A 49 -3.73 1.52 -0.54
CA THR A 49 -2.28 1.62 -0.76
C THR A 49 -1.88 2.97 -1.32
N ASP A 50 -0.58 3.19 -1.40
CA ASP A 50 0.01 4.38 -1.99
C ASP A 50 -0.07 4.31 -3.52
N TYR A 51 0.23 5.42 -4.18
CA TYR A 51 0.19 5.54 -5.64
C TYR A 51 1.47 5.03 -6.33
N GLU A 52 2.28 4.24 -5.63
CA GLU A 52 3.53 3.70 -6.18
C GLU A 52 3.23 2.48 -7.06
N LYS A 53 3.47 2.58 -8.37
CA LYS A 53 3.11 1.52 -9.34
C LYS A 53 3.69 0.15 -8.99
N GLY A 54 4.96 0.10 -8.57
CA GLY A 54 5.59 -1.17 -8.21
C GLY A 54 4.88 -1.87 -7.05
N LEU A 55 4.40 -1.10 -6.07
CA LEU A 55 3.62 -1.61 -4.94
C LEU A 55 2.24 -2.11 -5.38
N GLN A 56 1.53 -1.33 -6.19
CA GLN A 56 0.20 -1.70 -6.70
C GLN A 56 0.25 -2.96 -7.57
N ASN A 57 1.24 -3.06 -8.45
CA ASN A 57 1.44 -4.25 -9.29
C ASN A 57 1.76 -5.49 -8.44
N ALA A 58 2.60 -5.35 -7.42
CA ALA A 58 2.93 -6.45 -6.53
C ALA A 58 1.68 -6.94 -5.78
N ILE A 59 0.85 -6.01 -5.27
CA ILE A 59 -0.42 -6.35 -4.62
C ILE A 59 -1.33 -7.15 -5.57
N LEU A 60 -1.57 -6.65 -6.78
CA LEU A 60 -2.45 -7.32 -7.76
C LEU A 60 -1.88 -8.64 -8.28
N SER A 61 -0.56 -8.83 -8.22
CA SER A 61 0.03 -10.13 -8.56
C SER A 61 -0.30 -11.22 -7.54
N ILE A 62 -0.54 -10.85 -6.27
CA ILE A 62 -0.84 -11.79 -5.17
C ILE A 62 -2.34 -11.90 -4.93
N TRP A 63 -3.06 -10.76 -4.96
CA TRP A 63 -4.50 -10.71 -4.78
C TRP A 63 -5.16 -10.03 -6.00
N PRO A 64 -5.27 -10.74 -7.14
CA PRO A 64 -5.76 -10.16 -8.40
C PRO A 64 -7.23 -9.73 -8.35
N ASN A 65 -8.02 -10.30 -7.44
CA ASN A 65 -9.44 -10.02 -7.30
C ASN A 65 -9.73 -8.88 -6.31
N SER A 66 -8.71 -8.35 -5.62
CA SER A 66 -8.90 -7.26 -4.64
C SER A 66 -9.17 -5.94 -5.35
N SER A 67 -10.12 -5.16 -4.79
CA SER A 67 -10.31 -3.78 -5.18
C SER A 67 -9.19 -2.91 -4.62
N LEU A 68 -8.43 -2.28 -5.51
CA LEU A 68 -7.28 -1.47 -5.13
C LEU A 68 -7.71 0.00 -5.03
N ARG A 69 -7.52 0.60 -3.85
CA ARG A 69 -7.87 2.00 -3.59
C ARG A 69 -6.64 2.81 -3.20
N GLY A 70 -6.54 4.01 -3.76
CA GLY A 70 -5.51 4.96 -3.39
C GLY A 70 -5.77 5.62 -2.04
N CYS A 71 -4.74 5.76 -1.22
CA CYS A 71 -4.83 6.42 0.08
C CYS A 71 -5.07 7.93 -0.07
N TYR A 72 -6.23 8.42 0.38
CA TYR A 72 -6.58 9.84 0.32
C TYR A 72 -5.60 10.74 1.09
N PHE A 73 -5.05 10.27 2.20
CA PHE A 73 -4.06 11.00 2.97
C PHE A 73 -2.78 11.25 2.15
N HIS A 74 -2.22 10.21 1.54
CA HIS A 74 -1.04 10.33 0.68
C HIS A 74 -1.35 11.14 -0.59
N PHE A 75 -2.56 11.01 -1.15
CA PHE A 75 -2.98 11.83 -2.27
C PHE A 75 -2.97 13.32 -1.95
N LYS A 76 -3.56 13.73 -0.81
CA LYS A 76 -3.54 15.13 -0.36
C LYS A 76 -2.12 15.67 -0.19
N GLN A 77 -1.21 14.88 0.38
CA GLN A 77 0.19 15.29 0.51
C GLN A 77 0.88 15.47 -0.85
N CYS A 78 0.66 14.55 -1.79
CA CYS A 78 1.16 14.68 -3.16
C CYS A 78 0.63 15.93 -3.85
N LEU A 79 -0.68 16.17 -3.73
CA LEU A 79 -1.34 17.33 -4.30
C LEU A 79 -0.77 18.63 -3.72
N TRP A 80 -0.66 18.71 -2.40
CA TRP A 80 -0.09 19.88 -1.72
C TRP A 80 1.32 20.19 -2.21
N ARG A 81 2.23 19.19 -2.21
CA ARG A 81 3.59 19.36 -2.74
C ARG A 81 3.60 19.87 -4.18
N LYS A 82 2.71 19.33 -5.02
CA LYS A 82 2.63 19.76 -6.43
C LYS A 82 2.16 21.21 -6.54
N LEU A 83 1.12 21.60 -5.79
CA LEU A 83 0.64 22.98 -5.76
C LEU A 83 1.73 23.93 -5.23
N SER A 84 2.49 23.54 -4.21
CA SER A 84 3.67 24.29 -3.72
C SER A 84 4.73 24.50 -4.79
N THR A 85 5.06 23.47 -5.59
CA THR A 85 6.04 23.64 -6.67
C THR A 85 5.55 24.49 -7.84
N LEU A 86 4.26 24.79 -7.88
CA LEU A 86 3.63 25.61 -8.92
C LEU A 86 3.26 27.01 -8.39
N ASP A 87 3.61 27.33 -7.13
CA ASP A 87 3.22 28.57 -6.45
C ASP A 87 1.70 28.81 -6.45
N LEU A 88 0.92 27.72 -6.37
CA LEU A 88 -0.55 27.72 -6.33
C LEU A 88 -1.12 27.54 -4.92
N VAL A 89 -0.26 27.46 -3.91
CA VAL A 89 -0.66 27.49 -2.50
C VAL A 89 -0.50 28.92 -1.97
N PRO A 90 -1.45 29.40 -1.16
CA PRO A 90 -1.34 30.70 -0.51
C PRO A 90 -0.20 30.78 0.49
#